data_AF-A0A3D3SVC2-F1
#
_entry.id   AF-A0A3D3SVC2-F1
#
_cell.length_a   1.000
_cell.length_b   1.000
_cell.length_c   1.000
_cell.angle_alpha   90.00
_cell.angle_beta   90.00
_cell.angle_gamma   90.00
#
_symmetry.space_group_name_H-M   'P 1'
#
loop_
_entity.id
_entity.type
_entity.pdbx_description
1 polymer ?
#
loop_
_entity_poly.entity_id
_entity_poly.type
_entity_poly.pdbx_seq_one_letter_code
_entity_poly.pdbx_strand_id
1 'polypeptide(L)' 'WSEIMKPLVGGHSCQAPHLGTIIKGVLHVVSDDGSEITVHAGEAYVFAPGHDAWVVGDEEVVAYEFNT' A
#
# COMPACT_ATOMS: atom_id res chain seq x y z
N TRP A 1 0.21 4.97 -5.13
CA TRP A 1 1.29 5.79 -4.57
C TRP A 1 1.87 6.65 -5.68
N SER A 2 2.08 6.07 -6.87
CA SER A 2 2.61 6.77 -8.06
C SER A 2 1.88 8.05 -8.47
N GLU A 3 0.56 8.11 -8.36
CA GLU A 3 -0.20 9.30 -8.78
C GLU A 3 -0.10 10.47 -7.79
N ILE A 4 -0.17 10.17 -6.48
CA ILE A 4 -0.36 11.20 -5.45
C ILE A 4 0.93 11.45 -4.65
N MET A 5 1.63 10.40 -4.25
CA MET A 5 2.76 10.49 -3.33
C MET A 5 4.09 10.64 -4.06
N LYS A 6 4.29 9.98 -5.20
CA LYS A 6 5.53 10.07 -5.98
C LYS A 6 5.92 11.51 -6.36
N PRO A 7 5.00 12.42 -6.78
CA PRO A 7 5.38 13.81 -7.06
C PRO A 7 5.93 14.56 -5.84
N LEU A 8 5.60 14.12 -4.63
CA LEU A 8 6.03 14.73 -3.36
C LEU A 8 7.31 14.10 -2.81
N VAL A 9 7.42 12.78 -2.90
CA VAL A 9 8.53 12.00 -2.31
C VAL A 9 9.67 11.76 -3.31
N GLY A 10 9.36 11.70 -4.61
CA GLY A 10 10.29 11.30 -5.65
C GLY A 10 10.55 9.78 -5.68
N GLY A 11 11.52 9.37 -6.50
CA GLY A 11 11.90 7.95 -6.66
C GLY A 11 11.06 7.17 -7.67
N HIS A 12 11.30 5.86 -7.75
CA HIS A 12 10.58 4.96 -8.66
C HIS A 12 9.31 4.36 -8.04
N SER A 13 9.43 3.90 -6.78
CA SER A 13 8.43 3.19 -5.98
C SER A 13 8.49 3.64 -4.51
N CYS A 14 7.48 3.31 -3.71
CA CYS A 14 7.48 3.55 -2.26
C CYS A 14 8.58 2.73 -1.59
N GLN A 15 9.40 3.37 -0.75
CA GLN A 15 10.51 2.73 -0.03
C GLN A 15 10.25 2.63 1.48
N ALA A 16 9.06 3.02 1.94
CA ALA A 16 8.70 2.86 3.35
C ALA A 16 8.32 1.39 3.62
N PRO A 17 8.82 0.78 4.71
CA PRO A 17 8.25 -0.46 5.19
C PRO A 17 6.86 -0.18 5.77
N HIS A 18 5.90 -1.03 5.45
CA HIS A 18 4.54 -0.92 5.97
C HIS A 18 4.15 -2.20 6.70
N LEU A 19 3.59 -2.06 7.89
CA LEU A 19 2.98 -3.12 8.68
C LEU A 19 1.67 -2.59 9.22
N GLY A 20 0.56 -3.28 8.95
CA GLY A 20 -0.74 -2.77 9.33
C GLY A 20 -1.88 -3.76 9.17
N THR A 21 -3.09 -3.24 9.37
CA THR A 21 -4.33 -3.96 9.06
C THR A 21 -5.36 -3.01 8.44
N ILE A 22 -6.05 -3.48 7.40
CA ILE A 22 -7.12 -2.72 6.75
C ILE A 22 -8.40 -2.89 7.55
N ILE A 23 -9.05 -1.77 7.86
CA ILE A 23 -10.33 -1.71 8.58
C ILE A 23 -11.50 -1.46 7.61
N LYS A 24 -11.23 -0.84 6.45
CA LYS A 24 -12.22 -0.51 5.41
C LYS A 24 -11.55 -0.43 4.04
N GLY A 25 -12.28 -0.78 2.98
CA GLY A 25 -11.81 -0.71 1.60
C GLY A 25 -10.91 -1.87 1.18
N VAL A 26 -10.31 -1.72 0.00
CA VAL A 26 -9.42 -2.71 -0.62
C VAL A 26 -8.21 -2.00 -1.20
N LEU A 27 -7.01 -2.47 -0.86
CA LEU A 27 -5.74 -1.95 -1.36
C LEU A 27 -5.09 -3.00 -2.25
N HIS A 28 -4.69 -2.62 -3.45
CA HIS A 28 -3.84 -3.45 -4.30
C HIS A 28 -2.41 -2.91 -4.27
N VAL A 29 -1.44 -3.81 -4.16
CA VAL A 29 -0.01 -3.50 -4.05
C VAL A 29 0.77 -4.33 -5.07
N VAL A 30 1.68 -3.67 -5.79
CA VAL A 30 2.59 -4.29 -6.75
C VAL A 30 4.02 -3.96 -6.34
N SER A 31 4.80 -4.99 -6.09
CA SER A 31 6.22 -4.89 -5.75
C SER A 31 7.08 -4.72 -7.00
N ASP A 32 8.28 -4.17 -6.84
CA ASP A 32 9.23 -3.97 -7.96
C ASP A 32 9.70 -5.28 -8.61
N ASP A 33 9.57 -6.43 -7.92
CA ASP A 33 9.84 -7.77 -8.47
C ASP A 33 8.67 -8.34 -9.30
N GLY A 34 7.57 -7.59 -9.41
CA GLY A 34 6.36 -7.99 -10.13
C GLY A 34 5.40 -8.85 -9.31
N SER A 35 5.69 -9.15 -8.04
CA SER A 35 4.71 -9.79 -7.15
C SER A 35 3.58 -8.82 -6.82
N GLU A 36 2.37 -9.35 -6.72
CA GLU A 36 1.17 -8.57 -6.45
C GLU A 36 0.39 -9.15 -5.27
N ILE A 37 -0.27 -8.27 -4.52
CA ILE A 37 -1.19 -8.65 -3.45
C ILE A 37 -2.37 -7.68 -3.41
N THR A 38 -3.57 -8.22 -3.19
CA THR A 38 -4.75 -7.43 -2.85
C THR A 38 -5.10 -7.71 -1.41
N VAL A 39 -5.26 -6.67 -0.61
CA VAL A 39 -5.56 -6.73 0.81
C VAL A 39 -6.93 -6.12 1.05
N HIS A 40 -7.76 -6.84 1.79
CA HIS A 40 -9.15 -6.48 2.08
C HIS A 40 -9.34 -6.07 3.54
N ALA A 41 -10.45 -5.38 3.82
CA ALA A 41 -10.86 -5.09 5.18
C ALA A 41 -10.93 -6.37 6.04
N GLY A 42 -10.30 -6.30 7.23
CA GLY A 42 -10.13 -7.41 8.16
C GLY A 42 -8.78 -8.13 8.03
N GLU A 43 -7.98 -7.85 7.00
CA GLU A 43 -6.68 -8.50 6.78
C GLU A 43 -5.53 -7.67 7.33
N ALA A 44 -4.48 -8.37 7.79
CA ALA A 44 -3.20 -7.77 8.15
C ALA A 44 -2.22 -7.89 6.99
N TYR A 45 -1.26 -6.96 6.91
CA TYR A 45 -0.30 -6.91 5.81
C TYR A 45 1.09 -6.50 6.28
N VAL A 46 2.10 -6.92 5.49
CA VAL A 46 3.46 -6.39 5.52
C VAL A 46 3.89 -6.12 4.09
N PHE A 47 4.33 -4.89 3.80
CA PHE A 47 4.91 -4.53 2.51
C PHE A 47 6.37 -4.13 2.71
N ALA A 48 7.27 -4.84 2.04
CA ALA A 48 8.68 -4.49 2.01
C ALA A 48 8.90 -3.22 1.16
N PRO A 49 9.96 -2.43 1.39
CA PRO A 49 10.35 -1.35 0.48
C PRO A 49 10.42 -1.81 -0.97
N GLY A 50 9.93 -0.97 -1.89
CA GLY A 50 9.88 -1.26 -3.32
C GLY A 50 8.51 -1.72 -3.80
N HIS A 51 7.50 -0.84 -3.71
CA HIS A 51 6.17 -1.12 -4.23
C HIS A 51 5.40 0.14 -4.65
N ASP A 52 4.40 -0.03 -5.51
CA ASP A 52 3.30 0.90 -5.70
C ASP A 52 2.02 0.31 -5.11
N ALA A 53 1.07 1.17 -4.73
CA ALA A 53 -0.18 0.73 -4.12
C ALA A 53 -1.33 1.68 -4.45
N TRP A 54 -2.53 1.17 -4.71
CA TRP A 54 -3.70 1.99 -4.98
C TRP A 54 -4.96 1.39 -4.39
N VAL A 55 -5.93 2.27 -4.13
CA VAL A 55 -7.27 1.89 -3.71
C VAL A 55 -7.98 1.21 -4.88
N VAL A 56 -8.61 0.07 -4.62
CA VAL A 56 -9.45 -0.62 -5.60
C VAL A 56 -10.90 -0.18 -5.42
N GLY A 57 -11.48 0.38 -6.47
CA GLY A 57 -12.85 0.91 -6.47
C GLY A 57 -12.94 2.31 -5.84
N ASP A 58 -14.15 2.69 -5.44
CA ASP A 58 -14.46 4.04 -4.96
C ASP A 58 -14.51 4.16 -3.43
N GLU A 59 -14.41 3.03 -2.71
CA GLU A 59 -14.39 3.04 -1.25
C GLU A 59 -12.98 3.34 -0.73
N GLU A 60 -12.85 4.37 0.11
CA GLU A 60 -11.59 4.71 0.77
C GLU A 60 -10.98 3.52 1.54
N VAL A 61 -9.66 3.37 1.45
CA VAL A 61 -8.91 2.46 2.32
C VAL A 61 -8.62 3.17 3.64
N VAL A 62 -9.03 2.55 4.75
CA VAL A 62 -8.67 2.96 6.11
C VAL A 62 -7.88 1.84 6.75
N ALA A 63 -6.69 2.13 7.26
CA ALA A 63 -5.82 1.15 7.89
C ALA A 63 -5.23 1.69 9.20
N TYR A 64 -4.93 0.79 10.12
CA TYR A 64 -3.99 1.06 11.20
C TYR A 64 -2.60 0.63 10.77
N GLU A 65 -1.66 1.58 10.77
CA GLU A 65 -0.25 1.35 10.49
C GLU A 65 0.54 1.34 11.81
N PHE A 66 1.46 0.39 11.93
CA PHE A 66 2.34 0.23 13.06
C PHE A 66 3.77 0.54 12.61
N ASN A 67 4.41 1.50 13.29
CA ASN A 67 5.83 1.77 13.14
C ASN A 67 6.54 1.41 14.45
N THR A 68 7.70 0.77 14.32
CA THR A 68 8.67 0.58 15.40
C THR A 68 9.93 1.36 15.10
#